data_AF-A0A2U3LKK8-F1
#
_entry.id   AF-A0A2U3LKK8-F1
#
_cell.length_a   1.000
_cell.length_b   1.000
_cell.length_c   1.000
_cell.angle_alpha   90.00
_cell.angle_beta   90.00
_cell.angle_gamma   90.00
#
_symmetry.space_group_name_H-M   'P 1'
#
loop_
_entity.id
_entity.type
_entity.pdbx_description
1 polymer ?
#
loop_
_entity_poly.entity_id
_entity_poly.type
_entity_poly.pdbx_seq_one_letter_code
_entity_poly.pdbx_strand_id
1 'polypeptide(L)'
;MPSRRRSRQRALQILFLWDARRQPVDEAIDGYYDTLYSEEHPERDPFVADLVRGTVEHVAEVDEQISKHRRALAHRAHARGGPQRPPPGGL
;
A
#
# COMPACT_ATOMS: atom_id res chain seq x y z
N MET A 1 7.30 1.20 -23.28
CA MET A 1 7.22 0.53 -21.96
C MET A 1 7.70 1.47 -20.84
N PRO A 2 6.82 1.86 -19.90
CA PRO A 2 7.23 2.62 -18.72
C PRO A 2 8.26 1.84 -17.90
N SER A 3 9.13 2.54 -17.15
CA SER A 3 9.98 1.83 -16.20
C SER A 3 9.11 1.17 -15.13
N ARG A 4 9.47 -0.04 -14.67
CA ARG A 4 8.72 -0.76 -13.62
C ARG A 4 8.44 0.10 -12.38
N ARG A 5 9.32 1.07 -12.08
CA ARG A 5 9.11 2.08 -11.03
C ARG A 5 7.88 2.95 -11.30
N ARG A 6 7.75 3.51 -12.52
CA ARG A 6 6.57 4.31 -12.91
C ARG A 6 5.31 3.46 -12.91
N SER A 7 5.35 2.24 -13.43
CA SER A 7 4.17 1.36 -13.43
C SER A 7 3.68 1.04 -12.01
N ARG A 8 4.60 0.75 -11.07
CA ARG A 8 4.25 0.56 -9.65
C ARG A 8 3.67 1.82 -9.01
N GLN A 9 4.22 2.99 -9.32
CA GLN A 9 3.68 4.26 -8.84
C GLN A 9 2.22 4.47 -9.31
N ARG A 10 1.93 4.16 -10.58
CA ARG A 10 0.55 4.22 -11.12
C ARG A 10 -0.37 3.22 -10.41
N ALA A 11 0.09 1.98 -10.22
CA ALA A 11 -0.69 0.96 -9.51
C ALA A 11 -1.05 1.41 -8.08
N LEU A 12 -0.13 2.07 -7.36
CA LEU A 12 -0.42 2.62 -6.03
C LEU A 12 -1.50 3.72 -6.07
N GLN A 13 -1.48 4.59 -7.08
CA GLN A 13 -2.51 5.62 -7.26
C GLN A 13 -3.89 5.00 -7.52
N ILE A 14 -3.95 3.95 -8.35
CA ILE A 14 -5.18 3.23 -8.65
C ILE A 14 -5.72 2.50 -7.41
N LEU A 15 -4.85 1.81 -6.65
CA LEU A 15 -5.25 1.12 -5.42
C LEU A 15 -5.79 2.09 -4.36
N PHE A 16 -5.19 3.29 -4.26
CA PHE A 16 -5.73 4.34 -3.40
C PHE A 16 -7.13 4.80 -3.83
N LEU A 17 -7.33 5.01 -5.14
CA LEU A 17 -8.64 5.37 -5.69
C LEU A 17 -9.69 4.28 -5.43
N TRP A 18 -9.31 3.02 -5.64
CA TRP A 18 -10.14 1.85 -5.40
C TRP A 18 -10.59 1.76 -3.94
N ASP A 19 -9.65 1.90 -3.00
CA ASP A 19 -9.94 1.87 -1.56
C ASP A 19 -10.85 3.03 -1.13
N ALA A 20 -10.55 4.25 -1.60
CA ALA A 20 -11.32 5.45 -1.27
C ALA A 20 -12.77 5.40 -1.78
N ARG A 21 -13.01 4.82 -2.95
CA ARG A 21 -14.35 4.78 -3.59
C ARG A 21 -15.10 3.47 -3.33
N ARG A 22 -14.41 2.41 -2.92
CA ARG A 22 -14.95 1.05 -2.74
C ARG A 22 -15.73 0.56 -3.97
N GLN A 23 -15.22 0.87 -5.16
CA GLN A 23 -15.81 0.54 -6.45
C GLN A 23 -15.15 -0.72 -7.05
N PRO A 24 -15.73 -1.33 -8.11
CA PRO A 24 -15.07 -2.40 -8.85
C PRO A 24 -13.66 -2.01 -9.31
N VAL A 25 -12.74 -2.98 -9.31
CA VAL A 25 -11.31 -2.72 -9.61
C VAL A 25 -11.11 -2.18 -11.02
N ASP A 26 -11.85 -2.68 -12.01
CA ASP A 26 -11.74 -2.21 -13.39
C ASP A 26 -12.23 -0.76 -13.53
N GLU A 27 -13.27 -0.36 -12.79
CA GLU A 27 -13.73 1.04 -12.74
C GLU A 27 -12.69 1.97 -12.10
N ALA A 28 -11.89 1.49 -11.15
CA ALA A 28 -10.77 2.25 -10.60
C ALA A 28 -9.60 2.39 -11.58
N ILE A 29 -9.32 1.34 -12.35
CA ILE A 29 -8.31 1.39 -13.42
C ILE A 29 -8.76 2.39 -14.49
N ASP A 30 -9.99 2.26 -14.99
CA ASP A 30 -10.53 3.16 -16.00
C ASP A 30 -10.62 4.59 -15.48
N GLY A 31 -11.15 4.79 -14.26
CA GLY A 31 -11.24 6.09 -13.64
C GLY A 31 -9.88 6.80 -13.47
N TYR A 32 -8.79 6.07 -13.26
CA TYR A 32 -7.45 6.66 -13.27
C TYR A 32 -7.08 7.21 -14.66
N TYR A 33 -7.27 6.42 -15.72
CA TYR A 33 -6.97 6.84 -17.08
C TYR A 33 -7.93 7.92 -17.62
N ASP A 34 -9.18 7.93 -17.17
CA ASP A 34 -10.21 8.89 -17.58
C ASP A 34 -10.09 10.24 -16.87
N THR A 35 -9.55 10.26 -15.64
CA THR A 35 -9.31 11.52 -14.90
C THR A 35 -8.00 12.22 -15.31
N LEU A 36 -7.12 11.50 -16.02
CA LEU A 36 -5.94 12.05 -16.66
C LEU A 36 -6.34 12.81 -17.95
N TYR A 37 -7.12 13.89 -17.80
CA TYR A 37 -7.27 14.93 -18.83
C TYR A 37 -6.00 15.81 -18.84
N SER A 38 -4.86 15.23 -19.20
CA SER A 38 -3.62 15.94 -19.44
C SER A 38 -3.07 15.54 -20.80
N GLU A 39 -2.34 16.47 -21.45
CA GLU A 39 -1.87 16.39 -22.84
C GLU A 39 -1.06 15.12 -23.18
N GLU A 40 -0.61 14.37 -22.15
CA GLU A 40 -0.04 13.03 -22.26
C GLU A 40 -1.02 11.98 -21.72
N HIS A 41 -1.92 11.45 -22.56
CA HIS A 41 -2.67 10.23 -22.23
C HIS A 41 -1.66 9.09 -22.01
N PRO A 42 -1.43 8.64 -20.77
CA PRO A 42 -0.41 7.64 -20.54
C PRO A 42 -0.87 6.32 -21.16
N GLU A 43 0.00 5.70 -21.95
CA GLU A 43 -0.26 4.38 -22.50
C GLU A 43 -0.65 3.40 -21.38
N ARG A 44 -1.73 2.64 -21.61
CA ARG A 44 -2.18 1.59 -20.71
C ARG A 44 -1.12 0.49 -20.69
N ASP A 45 -0.52 0.27 -19.53
CA ASP A 45 0.51 -0.74 -19.32
C ASP A 45 -0.15 -1.97 -18.70
N PRO A 46 -0.19 -3.13 -19.38
CA PRO A 46 -0.82 -4.35 -18.85
C PRO A 46 -0.31 -4.75 -17.47
N PHE A 47 0.97 -4.51 -17.20
CA PHE A 47 1.54 -4.80 -15.88
C PHE A 47 0.89 -4.00 -14.75
N VAL A 48 0.43 -2.77 -15.02
CA VAL A 48 -0.30 -1.98 -14.02
C VAL A 48 -1.62 -2.64 -13.69
N ALA A 49 -2.38 -3.05 -14.72
CA ALA A 49 -3.67 -3.70 -14.54
C ALA A 49 -3.51 -5.04 -13.80
N ASP A 50 -2.55 -5.87 -14.20
CA ASP A 50 -2.28 -7.16 -13.57
C ASP A 50 -1.87 -7.00 -12.11
N LEU A 51 -1.00 -6.03 -11.81
CA LEU A 51 -0.57 -5.74 -10.44
C LEU A 51 -1.74 -5.27 -9.56
N VAL A 52 -2.59 -4.38 -10.09
CA VAL A 52 -3.76 -3.87 -9.35
C VAL A 52 -4.77 -5.00 -9.11
N ARG A 53 -5.15 -5.74 -10.16
CA ARG A 53 -6.11 -6.84 -10.07
C ARG A 53 -5.63 -7.93 -9.11
N GLY A 54 -4.38 -8.37 -9.27
CA GLY A 54 -3.81 -9.39 -8.39
C GLY A 54 -3.74 -8.93 -6.93
N THR A 55 -3.43 -7.65 -6.67
CA THR A 55 -3.44 -7.11 -5.31
C THR A 55 -4.85 -7.09 -4.72
N VAL A 56 -5.86 -6.70 -5.49
CA VAL A 56 -7.27 -6.67 -5.04
C VAL A 56 -7.81 -8.08 -4.81
N GLU A 57 -7.52 -9.02 -5.70
CA GLU A 57 -7.89 -10.44 -5.56
C GLU A 57 -7.33 -11.04 -4.26
N HIS A 58 -6.10 -10.68 -3.90
CA HIS A 58 -5.41 -11.21 -2.73
C HIS A 58 -5.41 -10.25 -1.53
N VAL A 59 -6.31 -9.26 -1.49
CA VAL A 59 -6.26 -8.17 -0.51
C VAL A 59 -6.28 -8.68 0.94
N ALA A 60 -7.10 -9.70 1.23
CA ALA A 60 -7.18 -10.28 2.57
C ALA A 60 -5.87 -10.94 3.01
N GLU A 61 -5.19 -11.65 2.11
CA GLU A 61 -3.90 -12.28 2.38
C GLU A 61 -2.80 -11.23 2.56
N VAL A 62 -2.77 -10.22 1.69
CA VAL A 62 -1.82 -9.11 1.76
C VAL A 62 -1.96 -8.37 3.10
N ASP A 63 -3.19 -8.04 3.50
CA ASP A 63 -3.48 -7.37 4.78
C ASP A 63 -3.11 -8.24 5.98
N GLU A 64 -3.33 -9.55 5.91
CA GLU A 64 -2.92 -10.48 6.95
C GLU A 64 -1.39 -10.48 7.11
N GLN A 65 -0.64 -10.56 6.01
CA GLN A 65 0.82 -10.53 6.04
C GLN A 65 1.36 -9.21 6.57
N ILE A 66 0.82 -8.07 6.11
CA ILE A 66 1.17 -6.75 6.63
C ILE A 66 0.92 -6.67 8.14
N SER A 67 -0.23 -7.18 8.60
CA SER A 67 -0.62 -7.18 10.01
C SER A 67 0.29 -8.07 10.87
N LYS A 68 0.70 -9.25 10.37
CA LYS A 68 1.68 -10.13 11.04
C LYS A 68 2.99 -9.39 11.30
N HIS A 69 3.52 -8.68 10.31
CA HIS A 69 4.78 -7.95 10.46
C HIS A 69 4.66 -6.70 11.32
N ARG A 70 3.55 -5.95 11.26
CA ARG A 70 3.32 -4.80 12.16
C ARG A 70 3.29 -5.20 13.63
N ARG A 71 2.64 -6.33 13.97
CA ARG A 71 2.64 -6.87 15.34
C ARG A 71 4.03 -7.32 15.78
N ALA A 72 4.79 -8.00 14.92
CA ALA A 72 6.16 -8.42 15.23
C ALA A 72 7.10 -7.22 15.50
N LEU A 73 6.92 -6.11 14.77
CA LEU A 73 7.67 -4.87 15.00
C LEU A 73 7.30 -4.20 16.34
N ALA A 74 6.02 -4.20 16.72
CA ALA A 74 5.57 -3.68 18.01
C ALA A 74 6.14 -4.49 19.19
N HIS A 75 6.14 -5.82 19.10
CA HIS A 75 6.74 -6.69 20.12
C HIS A 75 8.26 -6.48 20.25
N ARG A 76 8.97 -6.26 19.14
CA ARG A 76 10.42 -5.95 19.14
C ARG A 76 10.74 -4.56 19.68
N ALA A 77 9.83 -3.60 19.55
CA ALA A 77 9.98 -2.28 20.15
C ALA A 77 9.82 -2.33 21.68
N HIS A 78 8.85 -3.10 22.19
CA HIS A 78 8.69 -3.31 23.63
C HIS A 78 9.87 -4.08 24.27
N ALA A 79 10.44 -5.07 23.59
CA ALA A 79 11.57 -5.84 24.10
C ALA A 79 12.89 -5.03 24.22
N ARG A 80 12.99 -3.84 23.58
CA ARG A 80 14.15 -2.94 23.69
C ARG A 80 14.02 -1.87 24.78
N GLY A 81 12.87 -1.78 25.46
CA GLY A 81 12.72 -0.98 26.67
C GLY A 81 13.24 -1.73 27.89
N GLY A 82 14.54 -1.64 28.16
CA GLY A 82 15.19 -2.21 29.35
C GLY A 82 14.65 -1.65 30.68
N PRO A 83 14.97 -2.29 31.82
CA PRO A 83 14.31 -2.03 33.10
C PRO A 83 14.48 -0.59 33.57
N GLN A 84 13.38 0.02 34.03
CA GLN A 84 13.39 1.34 34.64
C GLN A 84 14.42 1.36 35.78
N ARG A 85 15.37 2.31 35.72
CA ARG A 85 16.23 2.62 36.86
C ARG A 85 15.34 2.95 38.07
N PRO A 86 15.57 2.35 39.25
CA PRO A 86 14.81 2.71 40.43
C PRO A 86 15.07 4.19 40.78
N PRO A 87 14.07 4.88 41.38
CA PRO A 87 14.21 6.28 41.74
C PRO A 87 15.38 6.47 42.73
N PRO A 88 16.12 7.59 42.65
CA PRO A 88 17.19 7.87 43.60
C PRO A 88 16.60 7.93 45.01
N GLY A 89 17.15 7.10 45.90
CA GLY A 89 16.74 7.00 47.30
C GLY A 89 16.85 8.35 47.99
N GLY A 90 15.81 8.68 48.76
CA GLY A 90 15.80 9.82 49.65
C GLY A 90 16.65 9.55 50.89
N LEU A 91 17.47 10.53 51.25
CA LEU A 91 17.79 10.97 52.60
C LEU A 91 17.97 12.49 52.57
#